data_AF-A0A7C6NEM1-F1
#
_entry.id   AF-A0A7C6NEM1-F1
#
_cell.length_a   1.000
_cell.length_b   1.000
_cell.length_c   1.000
_cell.angle_alpha   90.00
_cell.angle_beta   90.00
_cell.angle_gamma   90.00
#
_symmetry.space_group_name_H-M   'P 1'
#
loop_
_entity.id
_entity.type
_entity.pdbx_description
1 polymer ?
#
loop_
_entity_poly.entity_id
_entity_poly.type
_entity_poly.pdbx_seq_one_letter_code
_entity_poly.pdbx_strand_id
1 'polypeptide(L)'
;MKTIVIYDVEEDKVRNKIFEACKDYGLTHIQYSAFFGELNHNRRDELKQRLKKTLGKKNGNILICPVCDKDLRLMETIIAGPDYPYA
;
A
#
# COMPACT_ATOMS: atom_id res chain seq x y z
N MET A 1 4.93 0.45 14.03
CA MET A 1 5.67 1.15 12.96
C MET A 1 4.77 1.33 11.76
N LYS A 2 4.78 2.52 11.16
CA LYS A 2 4.04 2.78 9.93
C LYS A 2 4.62 1.99 8.77
N THR A 3 3.76 1.62 7.83
CA THR A 3 4.13 0.86 6.64
C THR A 3 3.47 1.51 5.43
N ILE A 4 4.27 1.77 4.41
CA ILE A 4 3.78 2.11 3.07
C ILE A 4 3.75 0.83 2.25
N VAL A 5 2.65 0.60 1.53
CA VAL A 5 2.55 -0.44 0.50
C VAL A 5 2.33 0.24 -0.84
N ILE A 6 3.26 0.08 -1.78
CA ILE A 6 3.15 0.59 -3.15
C ILE A 6 3.02 -0.61 -4.07
N TYR A 7 2.18 -0.51 -5.09
CA TYR A 7 2.08 -1.55 -6.10
C TYR A 7 2.04 -0.96 -7.51
N ASP A 8 2.47 -1.76 -8.48
CA ASP A 8 2.32 -1.50 -9.90
C ASP A 8 1.90 -2.81 -10.55
N VAL A 9 0.65 -2.92 -10.99
CA VAL A 9 0.01 -4.19 -11.37
C VAL A 9 -0.86 -3.98 -12.60
N GLU A 10 -0.52 -4.68 -13.68
CA GLU A 10 -1.16 -4.55 -14.99
C GLU A 10 -2.61 -5.07 -14.98
N GLU A 11 -2.84 -6.25 -14.39
CA GLU A 11 -4.16 -6.90 -14.42
C GLU A 11 -5.11 -6.29 -13.38
N ASP A 12 -6.16 -5.58 -13.84
CA ASP A 12 -7.15 -4.88 -13.00
C ASP A 12 -7.77 -5.76 -11.92
N LYS A 13 -8.10 -7.02 -12.26
CA LYS A 13 -8.67 -7.97 -11.29
C LYS A 13 -7.71 -8.29 -10.15
N VAL A 14 -6.42 -8.36 -10.43
CA VAL A 14 -5.37 -8.60 -9.42
C VAL A 14 -5.13 -7.33 -8.60
N ARG A 15 -5.05 -6.18 -9.28
CA ARG A 15 -4.90 -4.87 -8.65
C ARG A 15 -6.03 -4.58 -7.65
N ASN A 16 -7.28 -4.86 -8.01
CA ASN A 16 -8.43 -4.69 -7.11
C ASN A 16 -8.37 -5.64 -5.89
N LYS A 17 -7.89 -6.87 -6.06
CA LYS A 17 -7.71 -7.79 -4.92
C LYS A 17 -6.59 -7.35 -3.98
N ILE A 18 -5.52 -6.78 -4.52
CA ILE A 18 -4.43 -6.17 -3.73
C ILE A 18 -4.95 -4.96 -2.96
N PHE A 19 -5.73 -4.10 -3.61
CA PHE A 19 -6.39 -2.95 -2.99
C PHE A 19 -7.26 -3.36 -1.80
N GLU A 20 -8.17 -4.33 -1.97
CA GLU A 20 -9.02 -4.81 -0.87
C GLU A 20 -8.19 -5.51 0.23
N ALA A 21 -7.14 -6.26 -0.13
CA ALA A 21 -6.24 -6.84 0.86
C ALA A 21 -5.57 -5.77 1.73
N CYS A 22 -5.14 -4.63 1.16
CA CYS A 22 -4.57 -3.54 1.95
C CYS A 22 -5.61 -2.92 2.91
N LYS A 23 -6.85 -2.73 2.44
CA LYS A 23 -7.97 -2.22 3.27
C LYS A 23 -8.32 -3.15 4.42
N ASP A 24 -8.40 -4.46 4.17
CA ASP A 24 -8.67 -5.46 5.21
C ASP A 24 -7.64 -5.44 6.33
N TYR A 25 -6.40 -5.02 6.02
CA TYR A 25 -5.34 -4.87 7.02
C TYR A 25 -5.39 -3.52 7.76
N GLY A 26 -6.38 -2.69 7.49
CA GLY A 26 -6.57 -1.37 8.11
C GLY A 26 -5.60 -0.32 7.58
N LEU A 27 -5.05 -0.51 6.38
CA LEU A 27 -4.27 0.52 5.71
C LEU A 27 -5.20 1.53 5.03
N THR A 28 -4.82 2.80 5.08
CA THR A 28 -5.49 3.89 4.38
C THR A 28 -4.96 4.00 2.96
N HIS A 29 -5.85 4.14 1.99
CA HIS A 29 -5.48 4.41 0.60
C HIS A 29 -5.04 5.87 0.46
N ILE A 30 -3.83 6.12 -0.04
CA ILE A 30 -3.24 7.47 -0.06
C ILE A 30 -2.87 7.95 -1.47
N GLN A 31 -2.68 7.05 -2.42
CA GLN A 31 -2.51 7.34 -3.85
C GLN A 31 -3.09 6.18 -4.65
N TYR A 32 -3.37 6.38 -5.94
CA TYR A 32 -3.97 5.35 -6.82
C TYR A 32 -3.41 3.94 -6.58
N SER A 33 -2.09 3.81 -6.45
CA SER A 33 -1.43 2.54 -6.15
C SER A 33 -0.54 2.54 -4.90
N ALA A 34 -0.95 3.29 -3.86
CA ALA A 34 -0.25 3.28 -2.57
C ALA A 34 -1.20 3.32 -1.36
N PHE A 35 -0.80 2.60 -0.32
CA PHE A 35 -1.46 2.51 0.98
C PHE A 35 -0.50 2.83 2.12
N PHE A 36 -1.02 3.35 3.22
CA PHE A 36 -0.25 3.70 4.40
C PHE A 36 -1.02 3.40 5.69
N GLY A 37 -0.32 2.93 6.71
CA GLY A 37 -0.96 2.69 8.00
C GLY A 37 -0.09 1.97 9.02
N GLU A 38 -0.67 1.69 10.18
CA GLU A 38 0.01 1.02 11.28
C GLU A 38 0.00 -0.50 11.06
N LEU A 39 1.18 -1.13 11.00
CA LEU A 39 1.31 -2.58 11.04
C LEU A 39 2.43 -2.98 11.99
N ASN A 40 2.11 -3.89 12.90
CA ASN A 40 3.15 -4.61 13.63
C ASN A 40 3.84 -5.64 12.71
N HIS A 41 4.93 -6.23 13.18
CA HIS A 41 5.74 -7.18 12.41
C HIS A 41 4.90 -8.34 11.85
N ASN A 42 4.06 -8.96 12.69
CA ASN A 42 3.27 -10.13 12.31
C ASN A 42 2.21 -9.80 11.26
N ARG A 43 1.44 -8.72 11.46
CA ARG A 43 0.44 -8.28 10.48
C ARG A 43 1.07 -7.90 9.14
N ARG A 44 2.29 -7.32 9.16
CA ARG A 44 3.04 -7.03 7.93
C ARG A 44 3.46 -8.30 7.21
N ASP A 45 3.92 -9.32 7.92
CA ASP A 45 4.33 -10.59 7.32
C ASP A 45 3.11 -11.34 6.74
N GLU A 46 2.00 -11.37 7.46
CA GLU A 46 0.73 -11.92 6.96
C GLU A 46 0.25 -11.20 5.69
N LEU A 47 0.28 -9.86 5.69
CA LEU A 47 -0.07 -9.06 4.51
C LEU A 47 0.86 -9.40 3.34
N LYS A 48 2.17 -9.49 3.57
CA LYS A 48 3.15 -9.89 2.54
C LYS A 48 2.79 -11.23 1.91
N GLN A 49 2.46 -12.24 2.72
CA GLN A 49 2.07 -13.55 2.20
C GLN A 49 0.75 -13.49 1.40
N ARG A 50 -0.25 -12.75 1.89
CA ARG A 50 -1.53 -12.55 1.19
C ARG A 50 -1.34 -11.85 -0.15
N LEU A 51 -0.54 -10.78 -0.20
CA LEU A 51 -0.23 -10.03 -1.41
C LEU A 51 0.56 -10.89 -2.42
N LYS A 52 1.58 -11.63 -1.94
CA LYS A 52 2.34 -12.57 -2.77
C LYS A 52 1.45 -13.64 -3.41
N LYS A 53 0.54 -14.23 -2.62
CA LYS A 53 -0.43 -15.22 -3.12
C LYS A 53 -1.40 -14.60 -4.14
N THR A 54 -1.83 -13.37 -3.90
CA THR A 54 -2.75 -12.63 -4.77
C THR A 54 -2.12 -12.29 -6.12
N LEU A 55 -0.85 -11.83 -6.12
CA LEU A 55 -0.10 -11.53 -7.35
C LEU A 55 0.23 -12.82 -8.13
N GLY A 56 0.64 -13.88 -7.44
CA GLY A 56 0.93 -15.17 -8.06
C GLY A 56 2.03 -15.10 -9.11
N LYS A 57 1.71 -15.46 -10.36
CA LYS A 57 2.63 -15.41 -11.52
C LYS A 57 2.32 -14.25 -12.48
N LYS A 58 1.50 -13.30 -12.04
CA LYS A 58 1.06 -12.17 -12.87
C LYS A 58 2.12 -11.06 -12.85
N ASN A 59 2.18 -10.28 -13.92
CA ASN A 59 3.07 -9.13 -14.00
C ASN A 59 2.66 -8.08 -12.96
N GLY A 60 3.65 -7.66 -12.17
CA GLY A 60 3.50 -6.57 -11.24
C GLY A 60 4.60 -6.55 -10.19
N ASN A 61 4.69 -5.43 -9.50
CA ASN A 61 5.64 -5.18 -8.43
C ASN A 61 4.87 -4.71 -7.19
N ILE A 62 5.26 -5.19 -6.01
CA ILE A 62 4.69 -4.75 -4.73
C ILE A 62 5.84 -4.46 -3.78
N LEU A 63 5.92 -3.22 -3.33
CA LEU A 63 6.90 -2.75 -2.36
C LEU A 63 6.21 -2.55 -1.01
N ILE A 64 6.74 -3.18 0.03
CA ILE A 64 6.29 -3.02 1.42
C ILE A 64 7.43 -2.35 2.19
N CYS A 65 7.27 -1.08 2.53
CA CYS A 65 8.28 -0.26 3.19
C CYS A 65 7.84 0.10 4.61
N PRO A 66 8.42 -0.53 5.64
CA PRO A 66 8.34 -0.02 6.99
C PRO A 66 9.07 1.32 7.11
N VAL A 67 8.44 2.31 7.71
CA VAL A 67 8.98 3.67 7.82
C VAL A 67 9.08 4.04 9.29
N CYS A 68 10.22 4.59 9.72
CA CYS A 68 10.38 5.05 11.08
C CYS A 68 9.72 6.42 11.28
N ASP A 69 9.45 6.79 12.54
CA ASP A 69 8.78 8.06 12.86
C ASP A 69 9.60 9.28 12.43
N LYS A 70 10.93 9.16 12.35
CA LYS A 70 11.80 10.25 11.88
C LYS A 70 11.57 10.52 10.39
N ASP A 71 11.58 9.48 9.57
CA ASP A 71 11.38 9.61 8.12
C ASP A 71 9.94 10.03 7.81
N LEU A 72 8.97 9.55 8.61
CA LEU A 72 7.57 9.92 8.47
C LEU A 72 7.34 11.44 8.63
N ARG A 73 8.06 12.08 9.56
CA ARG A 73 7.97 13.54 9.77
C ARG A 73 8.49 14.36 8.60
N LEU A 74 9.25 13.74 7.70
CA LEU A 74 9.79 14.36 6.49
C LEU A 74 9.00 13.97 5.23
N MET A 75 7.88 13.26 5.39
CA MET A 75 7.02 12.89 4.27
C MET A 75 6.31 14.13 3.72
N GLU A 76 6.44 14.36 2.43
CA GLU A 76 5.80 15.45 1.71
C GLU A 76 4.89 14.91 0.60
N THR A 77 3.77 15.58 0.39
CA THR A 77 2.83 15.29 -0.70
C THR A 77 2.63 16.56 -1.52
N ILE A 78 2.72 16.44 -2.85
CA ILE A 78 2.37 17.52 -3.78
C ILE A 78 1.02 17.17 -4.40
N ILE A 79 0.02 18.02 -4.19
CA ILE A 79 -1.34 17.82 -4.68
C ILE A 79 -1.63 18.87 -5.76
N ALA A 80 -2.18 18.41 -6.88
CA ALA A 80 -2.64 19.28 -7.96
C ALA A 80 -4.14 19.05 -8.22
N GLY A 81 -4.89 20.14 -8.29
CA GLY A 81 -6.35 20.12 -8.52
C GLY A 81 -7.18 20.24 -7.23
N PRO A 82 -8.30 20.96 -7.25
CA PRO A 82 -9.10 21.24 -6.06
C PRO A 82 -9.88 20.04 -5.51
N ASP A 83 -10.13 19.02 -6.34
CA ASP A 83 -11.01 17.89 -6.02
C ASP A 83 -10.26 16.55 -5.89
N TYR A 84 -8.96 16.57 -5.55
CA TYR A 84 -8.21 15.33 -5.41
C TYR A 84 -8.73 14.54 -4.19
N PRO A 85 -9.21 13.29 -4.36
CA PRO A 85 -10.03 12.57 -3.37
C PRO A 85 -9.31 12.15 -2.09
N TYR A 86 -8.01 12.43 -1.98
CA TYR A 86 -7.15 12.09 -0.84
C TYR A 86 -6.37 13.30 -0.29
N ALA A 87 -6.81 14.53 -0.66
CA ALA A 87 -6.29 15.78 -0.12
C ALA A 87 -6.83 16.08 1.29
#